data_AF-A0AAV5MR34-F1
#
_entry.id   AF-A0AAV5MR34-F1
#
_cell.length_a   1.000
_cell.length_b   1.000
_cell.length_c   1.000
_cell.angle_alpha   90.00
_cell.angle_beta   90.00
_cell.angle_gamma   90.00
#
_symmetry.space_group_name_H-M   'P 1'
#
loop_
_entity.id
_entity.type
_entity.pdbx_description
1 polymer ?
#
loop_
_entity_poly.entity_id
_entity_poly.type
_entity_poly.pdbx_seq_one_letter_code
_entity_poly.pdbx_strand_id
1 'polypeptide(L)'
;MAPNITSAKTTVISLAKAASLPRRAYVTFLAGNGDYVKGVVGLAKGLRKVKSKYSLVVAILPDVPEDHRKILVEQGCIVKEIEPVYPPENQTQFAMAYYVINYSKLRIWNFVEYSKMVYLDGDIQVFENIDHLFDMPNGKFYAVMDCFCEKTWSHTPQYKIGYCQQCPDKVQWPAKLGPKPPLYFNAGMFVFEPSLSVYDELLRKLKITPPTPFAEQDFLNMFFREIYKPIPPIYNLFSSSASSGFACKDFFVLLEPEGRAMLLVILLESVTYSKFS
;
A
#
# COMPACT_ATOMS: atom_id res chain seq x y z
N MET A 1 1.60 58.49 -52.56
CA MET A 1 1.84 57.05 -52.76
C MET A 1 3.08 56.65 -51.99
N ALA A 2 2.91 55.92 -50.91
CA ALA A 2 3.90 55.09 -50.21
C ALA A 2 3.08 54.03 -49.42
N PRO A 3 3.47 52.75 -49.38
CA PRO A 3 2.57 51.67 -48.97
C PRO A 3 2.59 51.38 -47.46
N ASN A 4 1.48 50.78 -47.03
CA ASN A 4 1.13 50.36 -45.66
C ASN A 4 2.15 49.41 -45.02
N ILE A 5 2.51 49.69 -43.76
CA ILE A 5 3.13 48.71 -42.86
C ILE A 5 2.01 48.11 -42.01
N THR A 6 1.59 46.91 -42.39
CA THR A 6 0.60 46.11 -41.67
C THR A 6 1.18 45.63 -40.34
N SER A 7 0.61 46.10 -39.23
CA SER A 7 0.88 45.58 -37.88
C SER A 7 0.39 44.14 -37.77
N ALA A 8 1.33 43.20 -37.60
CA ALA A 8 1.03 41.82 -37.32
C ALA A 8 0.46 41.70 -35.89
N LYS A 9 -0.79 41.23 -35.77
CA LYS A 9 -1.37 40.83 -34.50
C LYS A 9 -0.71 39.52 -34.05
N THR A 10 0.20 39.62 -33.09
CA THR A 10 0.69 38.49 -32.31
C THR A 10 -0.49 37.85 -31.58
N THR A 11 -0.98 36.75 -32.13
CA THR A 11 -1.98 35.92 -31.46
C THR A 11 -1.26 35.15 -30.36
N VAL A 12 -1.44 35.60 -29.12
CA VAL A 12 -0.99 34.86 -27.94
C VAL A 12 -1.85 33.60 -27.88
N ILE A 13 -1.32 32.49 -28.40
CA ILE A 13 -1.94 31.17 -28.22
C ILE A 13 -1.84 30.88 -26.73
N SER A 14 -2.92 31.15 -26.01
CA SER A 14 -3.13 30.66 -24.66
C SER A 14 -3.08 29.13 -24.74
N LEU A 15 -1.99 28.54 -24.24
CA LEU A 15 -1.90 27.13 -23.91
C LEU A 15 -2.93 26.85 -22.81
N ALA A 16 -4.19 26.70 -23.21
CA ALA A 16 -5.17 26.00 -22.42
C ALA A 16 -4.57 24.61 -22.17
N LYS A 17 -4.10 24.41 -20.94
CA LYS A 17 -3.65 23.12 -20.41
C LYS A 17 -4.78 22.14 -20.73
N ALA A 18 -4.61 21.35 -21.80
CA ALA A 18 -5.51 20.26 -22.13
C ALA A 18 -5.73 19.52 -20.82
N ALA A 19 -6.98 19.40 -20.36
CA ALA A 19 -7.31 18.71 -19.14
C ALA A 19 -6.73 17.30 -19.24
N SER A 20 -5.55 17.10 -18.68
CA SER A 20 -4.83 15.83 -18.79
C SER A 20 -5.73 14.79 -18.15
N LEU A 21 -5.97 13.68 -18.86
CA LEU A 21 -6.73 12.56 -18.32
C LEU A 21 -6.34 12.29 -16.86
N PRO A 22 -7.31 12.03 -15.97
CA PRO A 22 -7.03 11.79 -14.56
C PRO A 22 -5.94 10.72 -14.42
N ARG A 23 -4.77 11.11 -13.91
CA ARG A 23 -3.63 10.17 -13.78
C ARG A 23 -3.97 9.16 -12.69
N ARG A 24 -3.58 7.92 -12.91
CA ARG A 24 -3.74 6.79 -11.99
C ARG A 24 -2.37 6.12 -11.87
N ALA A 25 -2.03 5.64 -10.67
CA ALA A 25 -0.76 4.98 -10.44
C ALA A 25 -0.85 4.01 -9.27
N TYR A 26 0.00 3.00 -9.29
CA TYR A 26 0.35 2.27 -8.08
C TYR A 26 1.26 3.14 -7.22
N VAL A 27 1.19 2.99 -5.91
CA VAL A 27 2.09 3.66 -4.98
C VAL A 27 2.58 2.70 -3.92
N THR A 28 3.85 2.81 -3.57
CA THR A 28 4.46 2.11 -2.44
C THR A 28 5.31 3.09 -1.64
N PHE A 29 5.78 2.68 -0.47
CA PHE A 29 6.56 3.49 0.44
C PHE A 29 7.87 2.78 0.83
N LEU A 30 8.97 3.52 0.87
CA LEU A 30 10.28 3.02 1.28
C LEU A 30 10.96 4.01 2.23
N ALA A 31 11.54 3.50 3.31
CA ALA A 31 12.32 4.25 4.27
C ALA A 31 13.58 3.47 4.66
N GLY A 32 14.60 4.20 5.10
CA GLY A 32 15.85 3.63 5.59
C GLY A 32 16.77 3.07 4.51
N ASN A 33 17.87 2.48 4.98
CA ASN A 33 18.98 1.96 4.18
C ASN A 33 19.02 0.42 4.13
N GLY A 34 17.96 -0.25 4.59
CA GLY A 34 17.88 -1.71 4.63
C GLY A 34 17.47 -2.33 3.30
N ASP A 35 17.28 -3.65 3.34
CA ASP A 35 17.00 -4.46 2.16
C ASP A 35 15.56 -4.34 1.60
N TYR A 36 14.70 -3.51 2.20
CA TYR A 36 13.32 -3.30 1.74
C TYR A 36 13.24 -2.81 0.28
N VAL A 37 14.29 -2.17 -0.23
CA VAL A 37 14.41 -1.83 -1.67
C VAL A 37 14.29 -3.06 -2.57
N LYS A 38 14.77 -4.23 -2.14
CA LYS A 38 14.67 -5.49 -2.90
C LYS A 38 13.22 -5.92 -3.10
N GLY A 39 12.38 -5.74 -2.07
CA GLY A 39 10.94 -5.97 -2.15
C GLY A 39 10.29 -5.04 -3.18
N VAL A 40 10.56 -3.74 -3.09
CA VAL A 40 10.02 -2.73 -4.02
C VAL A 40 10.44 -3.02 -5.48
N VAL A 41 11.68 -3.47 -5.69
CA VAL A 41 12.15 -3.95 -7.00
C VAL A 41 11.38 -5.18 -7.48
N GLY A 42 11.08 -6.12 -6.58
CA GLY A 42 10.22 -7.28 -6.85
C GLY A 42 8.81 -6.87 -7.28
N LEU A 43 8.20 -5.95 -6.55
CA LEU A 43 6.90 -5.36 -6.86
C LEU A 43 6.90 -4.70 -8.26
N ALA A 44 7.89 -3.85 -8.55
CA ALA A 44 8.02 -3.20 -9.86
C ALA A 44 8.13 -4.22 -11.00
N LYS A 45 8.94 -5.28 -10.81
CA LYS A 45 9.05 -6.40 -11.76
C LYS A 45 7.74 -7.16 -11.91
N GLY A 46 7.00 -7.38 -10.83
CA GLY A 46 5.68 -8.01 -10.82
C GLY A 46 4.68 -7.25 -11.68
N LEU A 47 4.51 -5.96 -11.43
CA LEU A 47 3.62 -5.08 -12.18
C LEU A 47 3.95 -5.07 -13.69
N ARG A 48 5.25 -5.03 -14.02
CA ARG A 48 5.71 -5.11 -15.42
C ARG A 48 5.42 -6.48 -16.04
N LYS A 49 5.63 -7.58 -15.31
CA LYS A 49 5.38 -8.94 -15.78
C LYS A 49 3.90 -9.16 -16.13
N VAL A 50 3.00 -8.62 -15.31
CA VAL A 50 1.54 -8.67 -15.55
C VAL A 50 1.05 -7.59 -16.51
N LYS A 51 1.97 -6.84 -17.13
CA LYS A 51 1.70 -5.81 -18.13
C LYS A 51 0.75 -4.73 -17.63
N SER A 52 0.93 -4.29 -16.38
CA SER A 52 0.24 -3.11 -15.83
C SER A 52 0.40 -1.92 -16.78
N LYS A 53 -0.69 -1.21 -17.05
CA LYS A 53 -0.64 0.05 -17.81
C LYS A 53 -0.21 1.25 -16.96
N TYR A 54 -0.19 1.10 -15.65
CA TYR A 54 0.09 2.19 -14.71
C TYR A 54 1.48 2.06 -14.08
N SER A 55 2.15 3.20 -13.92
CA SER A 55 3.47 3.30 -13.28
C SER A 55 3.39 3.03 -11.77
N LEU A 56 4.53 2.67 -11.19
CA LEU A 56 4.73 2.59 -9.74
C LEU A 56 5.41 3.87 -9.24
N VAL A 57 4.72 4.60 -8.37
CA VAL A 57 5.29 5.71 -7.60
C VAL A 57 5.87 5.16 -6.31
N VAL A 58 7.10 5.52 -5.98
CA VAL A 58 7.75 5.14 -4.72
C VAL A 58 7.90 6.39 -3.88
N ALA A 59 7.06 6.53 -2.86
CA ALA A 59 7.23 7.55 -1.84
C ALA A 59 8.42 7.18 -0.97
N ILE A 60 9.39 8.08 -0.81
CA ILE A 60 10.60 7.80 -0.03
C ILE A 60 10.84 8.84 1.06
N LEU A 61 11.40 8.41 2.18
CA LEU A 61 11.96 9.32 3.16
C LEU A 61 13.37 9.79 2.75
N PRO A 62 13.85 10.94 3.29
CA PRO A 62 15.19 11.46 2.99
C PRO A 62 16.34 10.50 3.32
N ASP A 63 16.12 9.58 4.25
CA ASP A 63 17.12 8.60 4.71
C ASP A 63 17.36 7.43 3.73
N VAL A 64 16.58 7.31 2.65
CA VAL A 64 16.80 6.32 1.59
C VAL A 64 18.08 6.69 0.80
N PRO A 65 19.09 5.80 0.75
CA PRO A 65 20.35 6.04 0.05
C PRO A 65 20.20 6.32 -1.45
N GLU A 66 21.13 7.09 -2.01
CA GLU A 66 21.11 7.49 -3.43
C GLU A 66 21.25 6.32 -4.41
N ASP A 67 21.99 5.27 -4.05
CA ASP A 67 22.07 4.03 -4.82
C ASP A 67 20.73 3.29 -4.85
N HIS A 68 19.99 3.24 -3.74
CA HIS A 68 18.63 2.69 -3.73
C HIS A 68 17.69 3.50 -4.63
N ARG A 69 17.78 4.83 -4.60
CA ARG A 69 16.98 5.72 -5.47
C ARG A 69 17.27 5.45 -6.95
N LYS A 70 18.54 5.33 -7.32
CA LYS A 70 18.97 4.98 -8.69
C LYS A 70 18.43 3.64 -9.15
N ILE A 71 18.53 2.60 -8.31
CA ILE A 71 17.98 1.27 -8.60
C ILE A 71 16.48 1.35 -8.91
N LEU A 72 15.72 2.12 -8.12
CA LEU A 72 14.27 2.30 -8.34
C LEU A 72 13.98 3.01 -9.68
N VAL A 73 14.71 4.08 -10.00
CA VAL A 73 14.56 4.78 -11.29
C VAL A 73 14.90 3.86 -12.46
N GLU A 74 15.96 3.04 -12.34
CA GLU A 74 16.35 2.04 -13.35
C GLU A 74 15.29 0.94 -13.52
N GLN A 75 14.50 0.63 -12.49
CA GLN A 75 13.33 -0.25 -12.60
C GLN A 75 12.12 0.44 -13.25
N GLY A 76 12.21 1.73 -13.61
CA GLY A 76 11.11 2.50 -14.20
C GLY A 76 10.14 3.08 -13.16
N CYS A 77 10.52 3.12 -11.89
CA CYS A 77 9.71 3.72 -10.84
C CYS A 77 9.79 5.26 -10.88
N ILE A 78 8.70 5.91 -10.49
CA ILE A 78 8.67 7.36 -10.23
C ILE A 78 9.00 7.57 -8.75
N VAL A 79 10.21 8.05 -8.45
CA VAL A 79 10.63 8.30 -7.06
C VAL A 79 10.15 9.68 -6.62
N LYS A 80 9.47 9.75 -5.47
CA LYS A 80 8.97 11.01 -4.89
C LYS A 80 9.34 11.08 -3.42
N GLU A 81 10.19 12.05 -3.08
CA GLU A 81 10.54 12.30 -1.68
C GLU A 81 9.37 12.91 -0.91
N ILE A 82 9.18 12.48 0.32
CA ILE A 82 8.16 12.96 1.25
C ILE A 82 8.77 13.25 2.62
N GLU A 83 8.14 14.21 3.33
CA GLU A 83 8.55 14.57 4.68
C GLU A 83 8.09 13.53 5.71
N PRO A 84 8.93 13.18 6.70
CA PRO A 84 8.54 12.33 7.81
C PRO A 84 7.30 12.88 8.55
N VAL A 85 6.51 11.97 9.13
CA VAL A 85 5.38 12.30 10.02
C VAL A 85 5.71 11.84 11.43
N TYR A 86 5.84 12.80 12.34
CA TYR A 86 6.11 12.52 13.75
C TYR A 86 4.79 12.44 14.53
N PRO A 87 4.53 11.34 15.27
CA PRO A 87 3.42 11.30 16.21
C PRO A 87 3.67 12.27 17.39
N PRO A 88 2.65 12.55 18.22
CA PRO A 88 2.81 13.33 19.45
C PRO A 88 3.92 12.75 20.35
N GLU A 89 4.71 13.62 20.98
CA GLU A 89 5.79 13.25 21.90
C GLU A 89 5.20 12.49 23.10
N ASN A 90 5.36 11.17 23.13
CA ASN A 90 4.98 10.38 24.30
C ASN A 90 5.64 9.00 24.42
N GLN A 91 6.59 8.60 23.56
CA GLN A 91 7.16 7.23 23.63
C GLN A 91 8.67 7.16 23.36
N THR A 92 9.25 6.03 23.75
CA THR A 92 10.68 5.68 23.65
C THR A 92 11.21 5.75 22.20
N GLN A 93 12.51 5.98 22.03
CA GLN A 93 13.15 6.25 20.72
C GLN A 93 12.89 5.16 19.65
N PHE A 94 12.87 3.88 20.03
CA PHE A 94 12.57 2.77 19.12
C PHE A 94 11.10 2.73 18.69
N ALA A 95 10.18 2.98 19.62
CA ALA A 95 8.76 3.11 19.31
C ALA A 95 8.53 4.31 18.37
N MET A 96 9.24 5.42 18.61
CA MET A 96 9.19 6.60 17.75
C MET A 96 9.63 6.31 16.31
N ALA A 97 10.73 5.58 16.08
CA ALA A 97 11.16 5.22 14.72
C ALA A 97 10.10 4.39 13.98
N TYR A 98 9.51 3.39 14.65
CA TYR A 98 8.43 2.58 14.09
C TYR A 98 7.23 3.44 13.67
N TYR A 99 6.75 4.34 14.53
CA TYR A 99 5.63 5.21 14.19
C TYR A 99 5.96 6.23 13.10
N VAL A 100 7.17 6.80 13.10
CA VAL A 100 7.58 7.75 12.07
C VAL A 100 7.52 7.10 10.70
N ILE A 101 8.07 5.89 10.56
CA ILE A 101 8.03 5.14 9.30
C ILE A 101 6.56 4.90 8.89
N ASN A 102 5.76 4.30 9.76
CA ASN A 102 4.40 3.89 9.44
C ASN A 102 3.45 5.07 9.17
N TYR A 103 3.50 6.13 9.97
CA TYR A 103 2.65 7.31 9.74
C TYR A 103 3.10 8.18 8.57
N SER A 104 4.37 8.10 8.14
CA SER A 104 4.83 8.81 6.94
C SER A 104 4.14 8.34 5.67
N LYS A 105 3.64 7.10 5.65
CA LYS A 105 2.76 6.56 4.61
C LYS A 105 1.56 7.45 4.32
N LEU A 106 1.03 8.19 5.30
CA LEU A 106 -0.10 9.10 5.12
C LEU A 106 0.17 10.24 4.12
N ARG A 107 1.46 10.55 3.84
CA ARG A 107 1.84 11.59 2.87
C ARG A 107 1.41 11.28 1.44
N ILE A 108 1.11 10.02 1.12
CA ILE A 108 0.63 9.64 -0.22
C ILE A 108 -0.73 10.27 -0.58
N TRP A 109 -1.53 10.70 0.40
CA TRP A 109 -2.77 11.45 0.14
C TRP A 109 -2.52 12.84 -0.44
N ASN A 110 -1.30 13.38 -0.34
CA ASN A 110 -0.91 14.64 -0.95
C ASN A 110 -0.55 14.50 -2.45
N PHE A 111 -0.61 13.29 -3.02
CA PHE A 111 -0.27 13.07 -4.43
C PHE A 111 -1.45 13.41 -5.35
N VAL A 112 -1.94 14.65 -5.24
CA VAL A 112 -3.16 15.14 -5.90
C VAL A 112 -3.02 15.36 -7.40
N GLU A 113 -1.84 15.10 -7.97
CA GLU A 113 -1.68 14.92 -9.41
C GLU A 113 -2.31 13.61 -9.92
N TYR A 114 -2.66 12.68 -9.02
CA TYR A 114 -3.38 11.44 -9.31
C TYR A 114 -4.82 11.51 -8.80
N SER A 115 -5.73 10.99 -9.63
CA SER A 115 -7.17 10.89 -9.32
C SER A 115 -7.53 9.69 -8.46
N LYS A 116 -6.76 8.60 -8.58
CA LYS A 116 -6.94 7.35 -7.85
C LYS A 116 -5.64 6.58 -7.83
N MET A 117 -5.32 6.00 -6.69
CA MET A 117 -4.11 5.24 -6.50
C MET A 117 -4.41 3.90 -5.83
N VAL A 118 -3.59 2.90 -6.14
CA VAL A 118 -3.57 1.62 -5.44
C VAL A 118 -2.27 1.56 -4.65
N TYR A 119 -2.39 1.62 -3.33
CA TYR A 119 -1.26 1.42 -2.45
C TYR A 119 -0.93 -0.07 -2.33
N LEU A 120 0.35 -0.42 -2.38
CA LEU A 120 0.89 -1.75 -2.15
C LEU A 120 2.15 -1.61 -1.27
N ASP A 121 2.21 -2.31 -0.13
CA ASP A 121 3.43 -2.41 0.66
C ASP A 121 4.58 -2.97 -0.19
N GLY A 122 5.81 -2.59 0.15
CA GLY A 122 7.00 -2.96 -0.62
C GLY A 122 7.31 -4.47 -0.60
N ASP A 123 6.67 -5.25 0.27
CA ASP A 123 6.78 -6.70 0.38
C ASP A 123 5.64 -7.45 -0.34
N ILE A 124 4.75 -6.75 -1.05
CA ILE A 124 3.69 -7.37 -1.87
C ILE A 124 4.21 -7.74 -3.25
N GLN A 125 3.86 -8.97 -3.69
CA GLN A 125 4.12 -9.45 -5.04
C GLN A 125 2.83 -9.58 -5.85
N VAL A 126 2.83 -9.01 -7.05
CA VAL A 126 1.71 -9.10 -8.00
C VAL A 126 1.95 -10.23 -9.00
N PHE A 127 1.00 -11.16 -9.09
CA PHE A 127 1.07 -12.35 -9.97
C PHE A 127 0.12 -12.28 -11.17
N GLU A 128 -0.96 -11.51 -11.07
CA GLU A 128 -1.94 -11.26 -12.13
C GLU A 128 -2.20 -9.76 -12.26
N ASN A 129 -2.72 -9.32 -13.40
CA ASN A 129 -3.01 -7.90 -13.61
C ASN A 129 -4.20 -7.47 -12.73
N ILE A 130 -4.00 -6.40 -11.95
CA ILE A 130 -5.01 -5.85 -11.03
C ILE A 130 -5.46 -4.44 -11.41
N ASP A 131 -5.27 -4.03 -12.68
CA ASP A 131 -5.58 -2.68 -13.15
C ASP A 131 -7.08 -2.36 -13.10
N HIS A 132 -7.95 -3.37 -13.05
CA HIS A 132 -9.39 -3.20 -12.86
C HIS A 132 -9.75 -2.62 -11.49
N LEU A 133 -8.85 -2.67 -10.49
CA LEU A 133 -9.05 -2.03 -9.19
C LEU A 133 -9.21 -0.50 -9.32
N PHE A 134 -8.62 0.10 -10.36
CA PHE A 134 -8.78 1.53 -10.62
C PHE A 134 -10.17 1.92 -11.15
N ASP A 135 -10.98 0.95 -11.56
CA ASP A 135 -12.34 1.18 -12.07
C ASP A 135 -13.40 1.05 -10.97
N MET A 136 -12.98 0.76 -9.73
CA MET A 136 -13.86 0.77 -8.56
C MET A 136 -14.53 2.15 -8.37
N PRO A 137 -15.79 2.21 -7.89
CA PRO A 137 -16.48 3.48 -7.66
C PRO A 137 -15.74 4.44 -6.73
N ASN A 138 -15.81 5.74 -7.02
CA ASN A 138 -15.22 6.80 -6.19
C ASN A 138 -15.99 6.99 -4.86
N GLY A 139 -15.40 7.75 -3.94
CA GLY A 139 -15.95 8.08 -2.63
C GLY A 139 -15.91 6.94 -1.63
N LYS A 140 -15.02 5.95 -1.84
CA LYS A 140 -14.87 4.74 -1.02
C LYS A 140 -13.40 4.42 -0.80
N PHE A 141 -13.12 3.77 0.32
CA PHE A 141 -11.80 3.23 0.66
C PHE A 141 -11.87 1.71 0.53
N TYR A 142 -11.16 1.13 -0.43
CA TYR A 142 -11.21 -0.32 -0.68
C TYR A 142 -9.97 -0.99 -0.12
N ALA A 143 -10.13 -2.02 0.69
CA ALA A 143 -9.00 -2.75 1.27
C ALA A 143 -9.41 -4.18 1.61
N VAL A 144 -8.44 -5.08 1.67
CA VAL A 144 -8.68 -6.47 2.05
C VAL A 144 -8.88 -6.54 3.57
N MET A 145 -9.91 -7.26 4.01
CA MET A 145 -10.10 -7.53 5.44
C MET A 145 -8.87 -8.21 6.02
N ASP A 146 -8.46 -7.87 7.23
CA ASP A 146 -7.34 -8.57 7.89
C ASP A 146 -7.74 -9.99 8.32
N CYS A 147 -6.77 -10.89 8.46
CA CYS A 147 -7.01 -12.26 8.88
C CYS A 147 -6.83 -12.41 10.39
N PHE A 148 -7.93 -12.53 11.14
CA PHE A 148 -7.88 -12.75 12.59
C PHE A 148 -7.33 -14.13 13.01
N CYS A 149 -7.00 -15.00 12.05
CA CYS A 149 -6.25 -16.23 12.32
C CYS A 149 -4.75 -15.99 12.48
N GLU A 150 -4.23 -14.82 12.09
CA GLU A 150 -2.79 -14.54 12.16
C GLU A 150 -2.33 -14.37 13.61
N LYS A 151 -1.10 -14.81 13.90
CA LYS A 151 -0.52 -14.78 15.26
C LYS A 151 -0.45 -13.36 15.84
N THR A 152 -0.39 -12.34 15.01
CA THR A 152 -0.46 -10.92 15.44
C THR A 152 -1.75 -10.62 16.22
N TRP A 153 -2.83 -11.36 15.95
CA TRP A 153 -4.11 -11.24 16.64
C TRP A 153 -4.22 -12.11 17.90
N SER A 154 -3.16 -12.84 18.32
CA SER A 154 -3.23 -13.86 19.39
C SER A 154 -3.75 -13.37 20.74
N HIS A 155 -3.62 -12.08 21.00
CA HIS A 155 -4.09 -11.44 22.23
C HIS A 155 -5.61 -11.18 22.23
N THR A 156 -6.26 -11.20 21.06
CA THR A 156 -7.66 -10.80 20.88
C THR A 156 -8.67 -11.94 21.11
N PRO A 157 -9.91 -11.62 21.51
CA PRO A 157 -10.98 -12.61 21.61
C PRO A 157 -11.25 -13.35 20.29
N GLN A 158 -11.19 -12.65 19.15
CA GLN A 158 -11.40 -13.16 17.80
C GLN A 158 -10.48 -14.36 17.52
N TYR A 159 -9.17 -14.17 17.73
CA TYR A 159 -8.18 -15.23 17.56
C TYR A 159 -8.41 -16.38 18.53
N LYS A 160 -8.65 -16.08 19.81
CA LYS A 160 -8.81 -17.10 20.88
C LYS A 160 -9.96 -18.06 20.63
N ILE A 161 -11.04 -17.59 19.98
CA ILE A 161 -12.19 -18.44 19.63
C ILE A 161 -12.09 -19.03 18.22
N GLY A 162 -11.05 -18.70 17.45
CA GLY A 162 -10.90 -19.12 16.05
C GLY A 162 -11.82 -18.41 15.06
N TYR A 163 -12.42 -17.28 15.45
CA TYR A 163 -13.27 -16.47 14.58
C TYR A 163 -12.42 -15.68 13.59
N CYS A 164 -12.73 -15.79 12.29
CA CYS A 164 -12.06 -15.04 11.23
C CYS A 164 -13.07 -14.31 10.34
N GLN A 165 -12.90 -13.01 10.17
CA GLN A 165 -13.76 -12.22 9.29
C GLN A 165 -13.62 -12.54 7.80
N GLN A 166 -12.49 -13.12 7.38
CA GLN A 166 -12.33 -13.63 6.00
C GLN A 166 -13.04 -14.97 5.77
N CYS A 167 -13.33 -15.70 6.86
CA CYS A 167 -13.94 -17.03 6.83
C CYS A 167 -15.02 -17.17 7.93
N PRO A 168 -16.09 -16.37 7.87
CA PRO A 168 -17.07 -16.29 8.95
C PRO A 168 -17.80 -17.62 9.20
N ASP A 169 -17.84 -18.51 8.21
CA ASP A 169 -18.50 -19.81 8.32
C ASP A 169 -17.71 -20.84 9.14
N LYS A 170 -16.39 -20.64 9.30
CA LYS A 170 -15.52 -21.54 10.08
C LYS A 170 -15.89 -21.54 11.56
N VAL A 171 -16.13 -20.36 12.12
CA VAL A 171 -16.62 -20.16 13.49
C VAL A 171 -17.58 -18.99 13.46
N GLN A 172 -18.84 -19.23 13.84
CA GLN A 172 -19.83 -18.17 13.96
C GLN A 172 -19.55 -17.31 15.20
N TRP A 173 -19.75 -15.98 15.08
CA TRP A 173 -19.53 -15.07 16.20
C TRP A 173 -20.48 -15.39 17.36
N PRO A 174 -19.99 -15.74 18.56
CA PRO A 174 -20.86 -16.12 19.67
C PRO A 174 -21.67 -14.93 20.18
N ALA A 175 -23.00 -15.04 20.21
CA ALA A 175 -23.90 -13.98 20.69
C ALA A 175 -23.57 -13.48 22.11
N LYS A 176 -23.03 -14.36 22.96
CA LYS A 176 -22.58 -14.03 24.34
C LYS A 176 -21.43 -13.02 24.40
N LEU A 177 -20.69 -12.82 23.30
CA LEU A 177 -19.61 -11.82 23.20
C LEU A 177 -20.12 -10.44 22.75
N GLY A 178 -21.45 -10.28 22.60
CA GLY A 178 -22.07 -9.05 22.15
C GLY A 178 -22.06 -8.90 20.62
N PRO A 179 -22.24 -7.67 20.10
CA PRO A 179 -22.28 -7.44 18.66
C PRO A 179 -20.95 -7.84 18.01
N LYS A 180 -21.04 -8.28 16.76
CA LYS A 180 -19.88 -8.59 15.94
C LYS A 180 -18.97 -7.36 15.83
N PRO A 181 -17.63 -7.49 15.92
CA PRO A 181 -16.74 -6.37 15.72
C PRO A 181 -16.92 -5.76 14.32
N PRO A 182 -16.67 -4.45 14.15
CA PRO A 182 -16.64 -3.84 12.84
C PRO A 182 -15.60 -4.54 11.96
N LEU A 183 -15.83 -4.52 10.64
CA LEU A 183 -14.83 -5.04 9.71
C LEU A 183 -13.53 -4.24 9.85
N TYR A 184 -12.42 -4.96 9.82
CA TYR A 184 -11.09 -4.39 10.02
C TYR A 184 -10.21 -4.80 8.83
N PHE A 185 -9.58 -3.85 8.15
CA PHE A 185 -8.72 -4.14 7.00
C PHE A 185 -7.24 -4.21 7.34
N ASN A 186 -6.50 -4.98 6.56
CA ASN A 186 -5.05 -4.90 6.53
C ASN A 186 -4.62 -3.68 5.68
N ALA A 187 -3.68 -2.88 6.18
CA ALA A 187 -3.24 -1.65 5.52
C ALA A 187 -2.13 -1.87 4.48
N GLY A 188 -1.74 -3.11 4.19
CA GLY A 188 -0.71 -3.38 3.19
C GLY A 188 -1.16 -3.19 1.75
N MET A 189 -2.47 -3.21 1.51
CA MET A 189 -3.03 -2.84 0.22
C MET A 189 -4.36 -2.13 0.36
N PHE A 190 -4.51 -1.03 -0.38
CA PHE A 190 -5.79 -0.33 -0.49
C PHE A 190 -5.90 0.53 -1.75
N VAL A 191 -7.14 0.79 -2.17
CA VAL A 191 -7.48 1.75 -3.24
C VAL A 191 -8.04 3.01 -2.61
N PHE A 192 -7.49 4.15 -2.98
CA PHE A 192 -7.86 5.46 -2.43
C PHE A 192 -7.77 6.59 -3.46
N GLU A 193 -8.35 7.73 -3.10
CA GLU A 193 -8.32 8.97 -3.88
C GLU A 193 -7.48 10.00 -3.12
N PRO A 194 -6.32 10.42 -3.65
CA PRO A 194 -5.56 11.53 -3.08
C PRO A 194 -6.41 12.80 -3.00
N SER A 195 -6.29 13.52 -1.88
CA SER A 195 -7.08 14.73 -1.62
C SER A 195 -6.41 15.54 -0.53
N LEU A 196 -6.16 16.84 -0.80
CA LEU A 196 -5.58 17.75 0.19
C LEU A 196 -6.45 17.85 1.44
N SER A 197 -7.77 17.93 1.26
CA SER A 197 -8.70 17.98 2.40
C SER A 197 -8.63 16.74 3.30
N VAL A 198 -8.58 15.55 2.70
CA VAL A 198 -8.45 14.29 3.45
C VAL A 198 -7.07 14.19 4.08
N TYR A 199 -6.02 14.57 3.36
CA TYR A 199 -4.64 14.61 3.83
C TYR A 199 -4.48 15.51 5.07
N ASP A 200 -4.97 16.74 5.01
CA ASP A 200 -4.91 17.69 6.13
C ASP A 200 -5.70 17.15 7.33
N GLU A 201 -6.85 16.52 7.09
CA GLU A 201 -7.64 15.90 8.16
C GLU A 201 -6.96 14.68 8.77
N LEU A 202 -6.30 13.83 7.97
CA LEU A 202 -5.50 12.69 8.45
C LEU A 202 -4.42 13.19 9.42
N LEU A 203 -3.61 14.17 9.00
CA LEU A 203 -2.53 14.68 9.84
C LEU A 203 -3.05 15.42 11.09
N ARG A 204 -4.15 16.16 10.97
CA ARG A 204 -4.78 16.83 12.12
C ARG A 204 -5.32 15.83 13.14
N LYS A 205 -6.00 14.77 12.69
CA LYS A 205 -6.52 13.72 13.58
C LYS A 205 -5.39 12.90 14.20
N LEU A 206 -4.33 12.61 13.45
CA LEU A 206 -3.18 11.86 13.97
C LEU A 206 -2.58 12.53 15.21
N LYS A 207 -2.46 13.87 15.21
CA LYS A 207 -1.92 14.65 16.36
C LYS A 207 -2.68 14.45 17.67
N ILE A 208 -3.94 14.06 17.61
CA ILE A 208 -4.78 13.85 18.81
C ILE A 208 -5.16 12.38 19.01
N THR A 209 -4.68 11.48 18.15
CA THR A 209 -4.96 10.05 18.25
C THR A 209 -3.80 9.37 18.97
N PRO A 210 -4.04 8.69 20.11
CA PRO A 210 -3.02 7.90 20.77
C PRO A 210 -2.45 6.83 19.82
N PRO A 211 -1.12 6.67 19.72
CA PRO A 211 -0.54 5.61 18.91
C PRO A 211 -0.95 4.23 19.43
N THR A 212 -1.19 3.30 18.51
CA THR A 212 -1.60 1.93 18.80
C THR A 212 -0.59 0.90 18.25
N PRO A 213 -0.67 -0.38 18.66
CA PRO A 213 0.31 -1.39 18.22
C PRO A 213 0.39 -1.62 16.71
N PHE A 214 -0.69 -1.41 15.96
CA PHE A 214 -0.68 -1.50 14.49
C PHE A 214 -0.60 -0.12 13.81
N ALA A 215 -0.17 0.91 14.54
CA ALA A 215 0.14 2.25 14.05
C ALA A 215 -0.87 2.80 13.01
N GLU A 216 -0.43 2.95 11.75
CA GLU A 216 -1.22 3.54 10.68
C GLU A 216 -2.37 2.63 10.26
N GLN A 217 -2.26 1.31 10.41
CA GLN A 217 -3.37 0.40 10.09
C GLN A 217 -4.58 0.64 10.99
N ASP A 218 -4.37 0.72 12.30
CA ASP A 218 -5.44 1.05 13.25
C ASP A 218 -5.98 2.46 12.99
N PHE A 219 -5.10 3.41 12.74
CA PHE A 219 -5.48 4.79 12.46
C PHE A 219 -6.33 4.91 11.19
N LEU A 220 -5.96 4.23 10.11
CA LEU A 220 -6.71 4.20 8.86
C LEU A 220 -8.05 3.47 9.04
N ASN A 221 -8.10 2.38 9.80
CA ASN A 221 -9.34 1.67 10.12
C ASN A 221 -10.31 2.57 10.89
N MET A 222 -9.80 3.36 11.85
CA MET A 222 -10.60 4.37 12.54
C MET A 222 -11.06 5.48 11.58
N PHE A 223 -10.17 6.03 10.77
CA PHE A 223 -10.45 7.19 9.93
C PHE A 223 -11.43 6.89 8.79
N PHE A 224 -11.25 5.76 8.10
CA PHE A 224 -12.01 5.40 6.89
C PHE A 224 -13.22 4.49 7.16
N ARG A 225 -13.53 4.21 8.43
CA ARG A 225 -14.59 3.29 8.86
C ARG A 225 -15.91 3.43 8.08
N GLU A 226 -16.39 4.65 7.90
CA GLU A 226 -17.70 4.93 7.29
C GLU A 226 -17.73 4.75 5.76
N ILE A 227 -16.57 4.80 5.11
CA ILE A 227 -16.45 4.67 3.65
C ILE A 227 -15.71 3.40 3.21
N TYR A 228 -15.27 2.58 4.17
CA TYR A 228 -14.58 1.34 3.92
C TYR A 228 -15.48 0.34 3.17
N LYS A 229 -14.90 -0.31 2.15
CA LYS A 229 -15.50 -1.41 1.40
C LYS A 229 -14.51 -2.58 1.28
N PRO A 230 -14.84 -3.77 1.81
CA PRO A 230 -13.96 -4.92 1.70
C PRO A 230 -13.86 -5.37 0.23
N ILE A 231 -12.66 -5.78 -0.17
CA ILE A 231 -12.41 -6.45 -1.46
C ILE A 231 -11.91 -7.87 -1.22
N PRO A 232 -12.02 -8.78 -2.21
CA PRO A 232 -11.66 -10.18 -2.06
C PRO A 232 -10.25 -10.41 -1.50
N PRO A 233 -10.04 -11.39 -0.59
CA PRO A 233 -8.74 -11.67 0.01
C PRO A 233 -7.61 -11.96 -0.98
N ILE A 234 -7.92 -12.40 -2.20
CA ILE A 234 -6.93 -12.71 -3.25
C ILE A 234 -5.98 -11.54 -3.57
N TYR A 235 -6.41 -10.30 -3.31
CA TYR A 235 -5.59 -9.14 -3.60
C TYR A 235 -4.59 -8.77 -2.49
N ASN A 236 -4.62 -9.44 -1.34
CA ASN A 236 -3.66 -9.26 -0.25
C ASN A 236 -3.60 -10.55 0.60
N LEU A 237 -2.90 -11.55 0.08
CA LEU A 237 -2.79 -12.86 0.72
C LEU A 237 -1.51 -12.96 1.55
N PHE A 238 -1.67 -13.39 2.80
CA PHE A 238 -0.55 -13.75 3.65
C PHE A 238 0.00 -15.12 3.24
N SER A 239 1.31 -15.17 3.04
CA SER A 239 2.05 -16.42 2.94
C SER A 239 2.50 -16.85 4.34
N SER A 240 1.59 -17.39 5.16
CA SER A 240 2.04 -18.10 6.36
C SER A 240 2.79 -19.37 5.92
N SER A 241 4.03 -19.55 6.39
CA SER A 241 4.84 -20.73 6.13
C SER A 241 4.05 -22.03 6.39
N ALA A 242 4.28 -23.01 5.52
CA ALA A 242 3.60 -24.30 5.43
C ALA A 242 3.80 -25.25 6.64
N SER A 243 3.64 -24.77 7.88
CA SER A 243 3.95 -25.53 9.11
C SER A 243 2.82 -25.62 10.13
N SER A 244 1.63 -25.11 9.84
CA SER A 244 0.43 -25.50 10.60
C SER A 244 -0.78 -25.53 9.66
N GLY A 245 -1.43 -26.68 9.54
CA GLY A 245 -2.57 -26.94 8.64
C GLY A 245 -3.85 -26.18 9.01
N PHE A 246 -3.75 -24.89 9.30
CA PHE A 246 -4.82 -24.05 9.84
C PHE A 246 -4.92 -22.67 9.18
N ALA A 247 -4.17 -22.41 8.11
CA ALA A 247 -4.35 -21.21 7.31
C ALA A 247 -5.75 -21.22 6.68
N CYS A 248 -6.45 -20.08 6.75
CA CYS A 248 -7.74 -19.94 6.11
C CYS A 248 -7.55 -19.81 4.59
N LYS A 249 -7.30 -20.96 3.96
CA LYS A 249 -7.38 -21.31 2.54
C LYS A 249 -6.73 -22.68 2.40
N ASP A 250 -7.55 -23.72 2.29
CA ASP A 250 -7.14 -24.89 1.51
C ASP A 250 -7.02 -24.43 0.05
N PHE A 251 -5.87 -23.84 -0.29
CA PHE A 251 -5.45 -23.67 -1.67
C PHE A 251 -4.16 -24.46 -1.84
N PHE A 252 -4.31 -25.66 -2.41
CA PHE A 252 -3.24 -26.33 -3.11
C PHE A 252 -2.69 -25.36 -4.15
N VAL A 253 -1.41 -25.02 -4.06
CA VAL A 253 -0.63 -24.65 -5.23
C VAL A 253 -0.67 -25.89 -6.12
N LEU A 254 -1.54 -25.89 -7.13
CA LEU A 254 -1.52 -26.92 -8.17
C LEU A 254 -0.20 -26.78 -8.91
N LEU A 255 0.74 -27.65 -8.56
CA LEU A 255 1.95 -27.90 -9.33
C LEU A 255 1.51 -28.45 -10.68
N GLU A 256 1.66 -27.66 -11.75
CA GLU A 256 1.66 -28.25 -13.08
C GLU A 256 2.93 -29.09 -13.27
N PRO A 257 2.89 -30.15 -14.10
CA PRO A 257 3.98 -31.13 -14.24
C PRO A 257 5.30 -30.55 -14.80
N GLU A 258 5.33 -29.28 -15.21
CA GLU A 258 6.45 -28.68 -15.95
C GLU A 258 7.44 -27.86 -15.10
N GLY A 259 7.46 -28.02 -13.77
CA GLY A 259 8.63 -27.62 -12.96
C GLY A 259 8.93 -26.11 -12.85
N ARG A 260 7.94 -25.22 -13.04
CA ARG A 260 8.09 -23.80 -12.68
C ARG A 260 7.74 -23.56 -11.22
N ALA A 261 8.75 -23.39 -10.37
CA ALA A 261 8.56 -22.83 -9.05
C ALA A 261 8.22 -21.33 -9.16
N MET A 262 7.11 -20.90 -8.56
CA MET A 262 6.84 -19.48 -8.31
C MET A 262 6.26 -19.29 -6.91
N LEU A 263 7.15 -19.41 -5.93
CA LEU A 263 6.96 -18.79 -4.62
C LEU A 263 8.35 -18.48 -4.07
N LEU A 264 8.85 -17.28 -4.35
CA LEU A 264 10.00 -16.73 -3.64
C LEU A 264 9.49 -15.53 -2.85
N VAL A 265 8.95 -15.83 -1.67
CA VAL A 265 8.94 -14.83 -0.60
C VAL A 265 10.40 -14.68 -0.20
N ILE A 266 11.01 -13.55 -0.52
CA ILE A 266 12.24 -13.15 0.17
C ILE A 266 11.79 -12.75 1.58
N LEU A 267 11.68 -13.75 2.47
CA LEU A 267 11.83 -13.48 3.88
C LEU A 267 13.25 -12.95 4.03
N LEU A 268 13.38 -11.67 4.37
CA LEU A 268 14.66 -11.08 4.77
C LEU A 268 15.06 -11.63 6.15
N GLU A 269 15.32 -12.92 6.22
CA GLU A 269 16.08 -13.52 7.31
C GLU A 269 17.42 -14.00 6.72
N SER A 270 18.46 -13.20 6.99
CA SER A 270 19.89 -13.56 6.95
C SER A 270 20.33 -14.59 5.89
N VAL A 271 20.55 -14.14 4.66
CA VAL A 271 21.36 -14.91 3.69
C VAL A 271 22.84 -14.57 3.89
N THR A 272 23.54 -15.47 4.57
CA THR A 272 24.99 -15.58 4.52
C THR A 272 25.43 -15.97 3.10
N TYR A 273 26.39 -15.22 2.57
CA TYR A 273 27.01 -15.45 1.27
C TYR A 273 27.79 -16.77 1.25
N SER A 274 27.48 -17.66 0.30
CA SER A 274 28.47 -18.59 -0.26
C SER A 274 28.76 -18.20 -1.71
N LYS A 275 30.01 -17.79 -1.94
CA LYS A 275 30.61 -17.44 -3.23
C LYS A 275 30.35 -18.52 -4.29
N PHE A 276 30.09 -18.08 -5.52
CA PHE A 276 30.48 -18.85 -6.70
C PHE A 276 31.30 -17.95 -7.63
N SER A 277 32.57 -18.34 -7.74
CA SER A 277 33.51 -18.08 -8.82
C SER A 277 33.00 -18.58 -10.16
#